data_AF-A0A1Z8P3K1-F1
#
_entry.id   AF-A0A1Z8P3K1-F1
#
_cell.length_a   1.000
_cell.length_b   1.000
_cell.length_c   1.000
_cell.angle_alpha   90.00
_cell.angle_beta   90.00
_cell.angle_gamma   90.00
#
_symmetry.space_group_name_H-M   'P 1'
#
loop_
_entity.id
_entity.type
_entity.pdbx_description
1 polymer ?
#
loop_
_entity_poly.entity_id
_entity_poly.type
_entity_poly.pdbx_seq_one_letter_code
_entity_poly.pdbx_strand_id
1 'polypeptide(L)'
;MNQNQPDEQIFFNDPALDRAFGVVMALATEVYVLKDRQTALERILSRNGLLDLELLDAEPSEEERLNSKSDREQFVYHLMQSLTGKQVSKG
;
A
#
# COMPACT_ATOMS: atom_id res chain seq x y z
N MET A 1 -37.65 -1.33 10.36
CA MET A 1 -36.76 -1.30 11.53
C MET A 1 -35.39 -0.89 11.02
N ASN A 2 -34.96 0.35 11.32
CA ASN A 2 -33.67 0.87 10.87
C ASN A 2 -32.55 0.10 11.59
N GLN A 3 -31.64 -0.45 10.79
CA GLN A 3 -30.43 -1.10 11.25
C GLN A 3 -29.49 -0.01 11.81
N ASN A 4 -29.00 -0.18 13.03
CA ASN A 4 -27.87 0.57 13.56
C ASN A 4 -26.66 0.33 12.64
N GLN A 5 -26.46 1.20 11.66
CA GLN A 5 -25.13 1.43 11.12
C GLN A 5 -24.29 1.95 12.30
N PRO A 6 -23.15 1.33 12.64
CA PRO A 6 -22.26 1.93 13.62
C PRO A 6 -21.93 3.33 13.11
N ASP A 7 -22.10 4.35 13.95
CA ASP A 7 -21.76 5.73 13.60
C ASP A 7 -20.32 5.71 13.05
N GLU A 8 -20.16 6.13 11.79
CA GLU A 8 -18.83 6.26 11.20
C GLU A 8 -17.98 7.12 12.12
N GLN A 9 -16.76 6.67 12.40
CA GLN A 9 -15.84 7.43 13.23
C GLN A 9 -15.48 8.73 12.51
N ILE A 10 -15.90 9.87 13.07
CA ILE A 10 -15.56 11.20 12.59
C ILE A 10 -14.25 11.64 13.24
N PHE A 11 -13.26 11.92 12.41
CA PHE A 11 -11.93 12.43 12.78
C PHE A 11 -11.85 13.95 12.61
N PHE A 12 -12.56 14.51 11.62
CA PHE A 12 -12.53 15.92 11.26
C PHE A 12 -13.93 16.50 11.05
N ASN A 13 -14.11 17.77 11.39
CA ASN A 13 -15.37 18.48 11.15
C ASN A 13 -15.62 18.81 9.66
N ASP A 14 -14.56 18.88 8.85
CA ASP A 14 -14.68 19.05 7.39
C ASP A 14 -15.03 17.70 6.76
N PRO A 15 -16.21 17.53 6.13
CA PRO A 15 -16.64 16.23 5.61
C PRO A 15 -15.77 15.69 4.48
N ALA A 16 -15.09 16.55 3.71
CA ALA A 16 -14.21 16.10 2.63
C ALA A 16 -12.89 15.58 3.19
N LEU A 17 -12.32 16.28 4.18
CA LEU A 17 -11.12 15.83 4.89
C LEU A 17 -11.38 14.54 5.68
N ASP A 18 -12.53 14.44 6.33
CA ASP A 18 -12.93 13.27 7.11
C ASP A 18 -13.02 12.01 6.24
N ARG A 19 -13.69 12.10 5.08
CA ARG A 19 -13.75 11.00 4.11
C ARG A 19 -12.38 10.62 3.56
N ALA A 20 -11.55 11.62 3.21
CA ALA A 20 -10.21 11.36 2.72
C ALA A 20 -9.37 10.59 3.77
N PHE A 21 -9.51 10.98 5.04
CA PHE A 21 -8.84 10.28 6.14
C PHE A 21 -9.40 8.87 6.36
N GLY A 22 -10.72 8.68 6.26
CA GLY A 22 -11.34 7.36 6.28
C GLY A 22 -10.75 6.41 5.22
N VAL A 23 -10.52 6.91 4.00
CA VAL A 23 -9.84 6.15 2.94
C VAL A 23 -8.39 5.82 3.32
N VAL A 24 -7.65 6.77 3.91
CA VAL A 24 -6.27 6.52 4.39
C VAL A 24 -6.25 5.42 5.47
N MET A 25 -7.19 5.44 6.42
CA MET A 25 -7.30 4.43 7.47
C MET A 25 -7.64 3.04 6.90
N ALA A 26 -8.54 2.97 5.92
CA ALA A 26 -8.84 1.74 5.19
C ALA A 26 -7.59 1.21 4.46
N LEU A 27 -6.87 2.07 3.73
CA LEU A 27 -5.63 1.71 3.06
C LEU A 27 -4.55 1.23 4.03
N ALA A 28 -4.39 1.87 5.19
CA ALA A 28 -3.44 1.44 6.21
C ALA A 28 -3.75 0.02 6.73
N THR A 29 -5.04 -0.32 6.86
CA THR A 29 -5.50 -1.66 7.24
C THR A 29 -5.13 -2.68 6.16
N GLU A 30 -5.44 -2.38 4.90
CA GLU A 30 -5.09 -3.25 3.77
C GLU A 30 -3.57 -3.44 3.62
N VAL A 31 -2.77 -2.38 3.83
CA VAL A 31 -1.30 -2.45 3.84
C VAL A 31 -0.81 -3.42 4.92
N TYR A 32 -1.39 -3.39 6.11
CA TYR A 32 -1.03 -4.34 7.16
C TYR A 32 -1.38 -5.78 6.78
N VAL A 33 -2.57 -6.01 6.20
CA VAL A 33 -2.98 -7.34 5.70
C VAL A 33 -2.02 -7.85 4.62
N LEU A 34 -1.62 -6.98 3.68
CA LEU A 34 -0.63 -7.33 2.66
C LEU A 34 0.72 -7.69 3.29
N LYS A 35 1.19 -6.90 4.26
CA LYS A 35 2.44 -7.17 4.99
C LYS A 35 2.39 -8.51 5.73
N ASP A 36 1.29 -8.80 6.44
CA ASP A 36 1.13 -10.06 7.17
C ASP A 36 1.16 -11.28 6.22
N ARG A 37 0.47 -11.18 5.08
CA ARG A 37 0.49 -12.20 4.03
C ARG A 37 1.89 -12.38 3.44
N GLN A 38 2.61 -11.28 3.19
CA GLN A 38 3.98 -11.32 2.70
C GLN A 38 4.90 -12.03 3.70
N THR A 39 4.87 -11.66 4.98
CA THR A 39 5.64 -12.33 6.03
C THR A 39 5.29 -13.82 6.15
N ALA A 40 4.02 -14.18 6.01
CA ALA A 40 3.61 -15.58 6.00
C ALA A 40 4.22 -16.36 4.82
N LEU A 41 4.26 -15.77 3.62
CA LEU A 41 4.89 -16.36 2.44
C LEU A 41 6.40 -16.51 2.62
N GLU A 42 7.09 -15.47 3.05
CA GLU A 42 8.54 -15.47 3.31
C GLU A 42 8.92 -16.57 4.31
N ARG A 43 8.15 -16.69 5.40
CA ARG A 43 8.32 -17.75 6.39
C ARG A 43 8.12 -19.15 5.80
N ILE A 44 7.12 -19.35 4.94
CA ILE A 44 6.87 -20.65 4.30
C ILE A 44 8.01 -21.00 3.34
N LEU A 45 8.46 -20.05 2.52
CA LEU A 45 9.53 -20.27 1.56
C LEU A 45 10.87 -20.54 2.25
N SER A 46 11.19 -19.78 3.29
CA SER A 46 12.41 -19.96 4.08
C SER A 46 12.43 -21.31 4.79
N ARG A 47 11.31 -21.74 5.40
CA ARG A 47 11.19 -23.08 6.00
C ARG A 47 11.42 -24.23 5.01
N ASN A 48 11.10 -24.01 3.73
CA ASN A 48 11.35 -24.98 2.66
C ASN A 48 12.75 -24.84 2.03
N GLY A 49 13.59 -23.94 2.54
CA GLY A 49 14.94 -23.69 2.02
C GLY A 49 14.97 -22.98 0.66
N LEU A 50 13.86 -22.36 0.24
CA LEU A 50 13.73 -21.68 -1.05
C LEU A 50 14.05 -20.18 -0.99
N LEU A 51 14.16 -19.63 0.21
CA LEU A 51 14.38 -18.21 0.45
C LEU A 51 15.30 -18.02 1.66
N ASP A 52 16.37 -17.25 1.45
CA ASP A 52 17.22 -16.78 2.53
C ASP A 52 16.70 -15.42 3.02
N LEU A 53 16.27 -15.37 4.28
CA LEU A 53 15.72 -14.14 4.87
C LEU A 53 16.82 -13.12 5.17
N GLU A 54 18.03 -13.54 5.52
CA GLU A 54 19.14 -12.60 5.77
C GLU A 54 19.55 -11.90 4.47
N LEU A 55 19.57 -12.65 3.36
CA LEU A 55 19.82 -12.07 2.04
C LEU A 55 18.66 -11.17 1.59
N LEU A 56 17.41 -11.55 1.87
CA LEU A 56 16.24 -10.74 1.52
C LEU A 56 16.21 -9.40 2.27
N ASP A 57 16.59 -9.41 3.56
CA ASP A 57 16.62 -8.22 4.41
C ASP A 57 17.85 -7.32 4.17
N ALA A 58 18.79 -7.76 3.33
CA ALA A 58 19.97 -6.98 2.99
C ALA A 58 19.61 -5.76 2.14
N GLU A 59 20.41 -4.70 2.26
CA GLU A 59 20.28 -3.53 1.40
C GLU A 59 20.49 -3.95 -0.07
N PRO A 60 19.60 -3.56 -1.00
CA PRO A 60 19.77 -3.92 -2.40
C PRO A 60 21.11 -3.42 -2.95
N SER A 61 21.72 -4.19 -3.85
CA SER A 61 22.91 -3.77 -4.59
C SER A 61 22.63 -2.55 -5.47
N GLU A 62 23.69 -1.87 -5.92
CA GLU A 62 23.54 -0.76 -6.88
C GLU A 62 22.86 -1.22 -8.18
N GLU A 63 23.20 -2.43 -8.64
CA GLU A 63 22.59 -3.04 -9.82
C GLU A 63 21.09 -3.27 -9.63
N GLU A 64 20.67 -3.86 -8.51
CA GLU A 64 19.24 -4.07 -8.20
C GLU A 64 18.47 -2.75 -8.07
N ARG A 65 19.09 -1.72 -7.46
CA ARG A 65 18.49 -0.37 -7.39
C ARG A 65 18.32 0.27 -8.76
N LEU A 66 19.28 0.09 -9.66
CA LEU A 66 19.21 0.59 -11.03
C LEU A 66 18.15 -0.16 -11.84
N ASN A 67 18.07 -1.48 -11.71
CA ASN A 67 17.07 -2.32 -12.37
C ASN A 67 15.64 -1.94 -11.93
N SER A 68 15.46 -1.59 -10.65
CA SER A 68 14.15 -1.21 -10.10
C SER A 68 13.82 0.28 -10.27
N LYS A 69 14.74 1.09 -10.81
CA LYS A 69 14.60 2.56 -10.85
C LYS A 69 13.44 3.00 -11.73
N SER A 70 13.35 2.45 -12.94
CA SER A 70 12.31 2.83 -13.92
C SER A 70 10.91 2.51 -13.39
N ASP A 71 10.73 1.35 -12.77
CA ASP A 71 9.46 0.93 -12.18
C ASP A 71 9.03 1.86 -11.04
N ARG A 72 9.96 2.17 -10.12
CA ARG A 72 9.71 3.14 -9.03
C ARG A 72 9.34 4.53 -9.56
N GLU A 73 10.05 5.02 -10.58
CA GLU A 73 9.77 6.32 -11.19
C GLU A 73 8.38 6.35 -11.85
N GLN A 74 8.00 5.28 -12.56
CA GLN A 74 6.67 5.15 -13.14
C GLN A 74 5.60 5.10 -12.06
N PHE A 75 5.79 4.32 -11.00
CA PHE A 75 4.85 4.26 -9.88
C PHE A 75 4.61 5.63 -9.26
N VAL A 76 5.69 6.35 -8.91
CA VAL A 76 5.61 7.70 -8.33
C VAL A 76 4.94 8.68 -9.29
N TYR A 77 5.28 8.64 -10.57
CA TYR A 77 4.63 9.49 -11.57
C TYR A 77 3.12 9.27 -11.61
N HIS A 78 2.65 8.03 -11.72
CA HIS A 78 1.21 7.73 -11.78
C HIS A 78 0.49 8.11 -10.49
N LEU A 79 1.11 7.87 -9.33
CA LEU A 79 0.57 8.29 -8.03
C LEU A 79 0.38 9.81 -7.97
N MET A 80 1.41 10.57 -8.32
CA MET A 80 1.37 12.03 -8.26
C MET A 80 0.46 12.65 -9.32
N GLN A 81 0.34 12.04 -10.51
CA GLN A 81 -0.60 12.51 -11.54
C GLN A 81 -2.04 12.49 -11.04
N SER A 82 -2.44 11.49 -10.25
CA SER A 82 -3.80 11.39 -9.70
C SER A 82 -4.19 12.60 -8.82
N LEU A 83 -3.20 13.22 -8.16
CA LEU A 83 -3.39 14.41 -7.32
C LEU A 83 -3.59 15.71 -8.10
N THR A 84 -3.27 15.72 -9.40
CA THR A 84 -3.42 16.92 -10.24
C THR A 84 -4.88 17.18 -10.65
N GLY A 85 -5.82 16.31 -10.27
CA GLY A 85 -7.25 16.45 -10.61
C GLY A 85 -7.56 16.21 -12.09
N LYS A 86 -6.55 15.92 -12.92
CA LYS A 86 -6.72 15.47 -14.31
C LYS A 86 -7.07 13.98 -14.28
N GLN A 87 -8.30 13.66 -13.86
CA GLN A 87 -8.83 12.32 -14.06
C GLN A 87 -8.96 12.08 -15.56
N VAL A 88 -8.02 11.31 -16.11
CA VAL A 88 -8.20 10.73 -17.44
C VAL A 88 -9.13 9.55 -17.22
N SER A 89 -10.43 9.74 -17.46
CA SER A 89 -11.37 8.62 -17.58
C SER A 89 -10.93 7.77 -18.77
N LYS A 90 -10.07 6.79 -18.52
CA LYS A 90 -9.91 5.67 -19.44
C LYS A 90 -11.02 4.69 -19.05
N GLY A 91 -12.15 4.83 -19.75
CA GLY A 91 -13.21 3.83 -19.74
C GLY A 91 -12.71 2.48 -20.24
#